data_AF-A0A9D5QCA7-F1
#
_entry.id   AF-A0A9D5QCA7-F1
#
_cell.length_a   1.000
_cell.length_b   1.000
_cell.length_c   1.000
_cell.angle_alpha   90.00
_cell.angle_beta   90.00
_cell.angle_gamma   90.00
#
_symmetry.space_group_name_H-M   'P 1'
#
loop_
_entity.id
_entity.type
_entity.pdbx_description
1 polymer ?
#
loop_
_entity_poly.entity_id
_entity_poly.type
_entity_poly.pdbx_seq_one_letter_code
_entity_poly.pdbx_strand_id
1 'polypeptide(L)' 'MNILSIILHPTFVLILGIITYALFLWTLIGGLLRKQLAPKMKRSYIKMHRTCGILAVIFATVHVVLMIAF' A
#
# COMPACT_ATOMS: atom_id res chain seq x y z
N MET A 1 -0.63 30.83 -7.27
CA MET A 1 -0.85 29.60 -6.48
C MET A 1 -2.24 29.68 -5.87
N ASN A 2 -3.19 28.88 -6.35
CA ASN A 2 -4.58 28.96 -5.89
C ASN A 2 -4.71 28.30 -4.52
N ILE A 3 -5.38 28.97 -3.58
CA ILE A 3 -5.64 28.48 -2.21
C ILE A 3 -6.27 27.07 -2.22
N LEU A 4 -7.10 26.79 -3.23
CA LEU A 4 -7.67 25.47 -3.49
C LEU A 4 -6.61 24.37 -3.66
N SER A 5 -5.50 24.65 -4.36
CA SER A 5 -4.40 23.71 -4.58
C SER A 5 -3.59 23.48 -3.30
N ILE A 6 -3.51 24.48 -2.41
CA ILE A 6 -2.75 24.40 -1.15
C ILE A 6 -3.46 23.48 -0.14
N ILE A 7 -4.80 23.39 -0.20
CA ILE A 7 -5.60 22.52 0.69
C ILE A 7 -5.83 21.14 0.07
N LEU A 8 -6.04 21.07 -1.25
CA LEU A 8 -6.31 19.82 -1.96
C LEU A 8 -5.07 18.91 -2.02
N HIS A 9 -3.88 19.50 -2.12
CA HIS A 9 -2.62 18.76 -2.16
C HIS A 9 -2.32 17.97 -0.87
N PRO A 10 -2.32 18.57 0.34
CA PRO A 10 -2.04 17.83 1.58
C PRO A 10 -3.12 16.81 1.89
N THR A 11 -4.40 17.07 1.55
CA THR A 11 -5.47 16.07 1.72
C THR A 11 -5.28 14.87 0.80
N PHE A 12 -4.87 15.08 -0.45
CA PHE A 12 -4.54 13.99 -1.36
C PHE A 12 -3.36 13.16 -0.86
N VAL A 13 -2.28 13.80 -0.39
CA VAL A 13 -1.12 13.13 0.21
C VAL A 13 -1.52 12.33 1.47
N LEU A 14 -2.41 12.86 2.30
CA LEU A 14 -2.91 12.19 3.50
C LEU A 14 -3.71 10.93 3.16
N ILE A 15 -4.65 11.03 2.21
CA ILE A 15 -5.46 9.90 1.75
C ILE A 15 -4.56 8.82 1.15
N LEU A 16 -3.60 9.21 0.31
CA LEU A 16 -2.67 8.28 -0.33
C LEU A 16 -1.79 7.57 0.71
N GLY A 17 -1.38 8.28 1.77
CA GLY A 17 -0.65 7.71 2.90
C GLY A 17 -1.46 6.68 3.70
N ILE A 18 -2.73 6.97 3.98
CA ILE A 18 -3.63 6.04 4.68
C ILE A 18 -3.84 4.76 3.87
N ILE A 19 -4.07 4.89 2.55
CA ILE A 19 -4.23 3.73 1.65
C ILE A 19 -2.96 2.88 1.63
N THR A 20 -1.79 3.52 1.53
CA THR A 20 -0.49 2.83 1.54
C THR A 20 -0.28 2.07 2.84
N TYR A 21 -0.59 2.70 3.98
CA TYR A 21 -0.48 2.08 5.30
C TYR A 21 -1.43 0.88 5.46
N ALA A 22 -2.68 1.00 5.00
CA ALA A 22 -3.64 -0.09 5.02
C ALA A 22 -3.18 -1.30 4.18
N LEU A 23 -2.62 -1.06 2.98
CA LEU A 23 -2.05 -2.11 2.12
C LEU A 23 -0.84 -2.79 2.78
N PHE A 24 -0.02 -2.03 3.50
CA PHE A 24 1.10 -2.56 4.26
C PHE A 24 0.64 -3.45 5.43
N LEU A 25 -0.35 -3.01 6.20
CA LEU A 25 -0.94 -3.83 7.26
C LEU A 25 -1.55 -5.12 6.71
N TRP A 26 -2.27 -5.03 5.60
CA TRP A 26 -2.88 -6.19 4.94
C TRP A 26 -1.83 -7.21 4.51
N THR A 27 -0.70 -6.75 3.95
CA THR A 27 0.40 -7.64 3.57
C THR A 27 1.09 -8.26 4.77
N LEU A 28 1.26 -7.54 5.88
CA LEU A 28 1.76 -8.07 7.15
C LEU A 28 0.85 -9.16 7.72
N ILE A 29 -0.44 -8.88 7.84
CA ILE A 29 -1.47 -9.82 8.32
C ILE A 29 -1.54 -11.04 7.41
N GLY A 30 -1.51 -10.84 6.09
CA GLY A 30 -1.52 -11.93 5.13
C GLY A 30 -0.28 -12.83 5.22
N GLY A 31 0.89 -12.25 5.54
CA GLY A 31 2.11 -13.02 5.82
C GLY A 31 2.00 -13.89 7.07
N LEU A 32 1.27 -13.41 8.08
CA LEU A 32 0.94 -14.17 9.29
C LEU A 32 -0.06 -15.30 8.99
N LEU A 33 -1.16 -15.00 8.30
CA LEU A 33 -2.16 -16.00 7.90
C LEU A 33 -1.56 -17.09 7.00
N ARG A 34 -0.54 -16.77 6.20
CA ARG A 34 0.19 -17.76 5.39
C ARG A 34 0.69 -18.95 6.22
N LYS A 35 1.05 -18.74 7.50
CA LYS A 35 1.48 -19.82 8.40
C LYS A 35 0.32 -20.76 8.77
N GLN A 36 -0.90 -20.24 8.85
CA GLN A 36 -2.12 -20.97 9.20
C GLN A 36 -2.86 -21.57 8.00
N LEU A 37 -2.57 -21.15 6.76
CA LEU A 37 -3.24 -21.66 5.57
C LEU A 37 -2.90 -23.14 5.26
N ALA A 38 -3.88 -23.89 4.76
CA ALA A 38 -3.70 -25.26 4.28
C ALA A 38 -2.72 -25.33 3.08
N PRO A 39 -1.86 -26.36 3.00
CA PRO A 39 -0.79 -26.46 2.00
C PRO A 39 -1.27 -26.39 0.54
N LYS A 40 -2.49 -26.90 0.25
CA LYS A 40 -3.11 -26.82 -1.09
C LYS A 40 -3.38 -25.38 -1.56
N MET A 41 -3.69 -24.46 -0.63
CA MET A 41 -4.00 -23.07 -0.96
C MET A 41 -2.77 -22.14 -0.84
N LYS A 42 -1.69 -22.59 -0.18
CA LYS A 42 -0.47 -21.79 0.01
C LYS A 42 0.13 -21.29 -1.30
N ARG A 43 0.17 -22.10 -2.35
CA ARG A 43 0.87 -21.73 -3.60
C ARG A 43 0.17 -20.58 -4.34
N SER A 44 -1.16 -20.65 -4.43
CA SER A 44 -1.96 -19.58 -5.06
C SER A 44 -1.95 -18.32 -4.19
N TYR A 45 -2.08 -18.50 -2.87
CA TYR A 45 -2.03 -17.41 -1.90
C TYR A 45 -0.67 -16.67 -1.92
N ILE A 46 0.45 -17.39 -1.99
CA ILE A 46 1.79 -16.78 -2.08
C ILE A 46 1.92 -15.93 -3.34
N LYS A 47 1.41 -16.41 -4.48
CA LYS A 47 1.51 -15.68 -5.74
C LYS A 47 0.72 -14.37 -5.67
N MET A 48 -0.53 -14.45 -5.19
CA MET A 48 -1.39 -13.28 -5.00
C MET A 48 -0.83 -12.31 -3.96
N HIS A 49 -0.36 -12.82 -2.81
CA HIS A 49 0.23 -12.02 -1.74
C HIS A 49 1.49 -11.30 -2.20
N ARG A 50 2.34 -11.94 -3.01
CA ARG A 50 3.53 -11.33 -3.59
C ARG A 50 3.19 -10.21 -4.57
N THR A 51 2.21 -10.40 -5.45
CA THR A 51 1.74 -9.33 -6.35
C THR A 51 1.17 -8.15 -5.57
N CYS A 52 0.39 -8.42 -4.52
CA CYS A 52 -0.18 -7.40 -3.64
C CYS A 52 0.91 -6.62 -2.88
N GLY A 53 1.95 -7.31 -2.40
CA GLY A 53 3.12 -6.69 -1.79
C GLY A 53 3.90 -5.79 -2.75
N ILE A 54 4.11 -6.24 -3.99
CA ILE A 54 4.78 -5.42 -5.01
C ILE A 54 3.96 -4.15 -5.31
N LEU A 55 2.64 -4.27 -5.46
CA LEU A 55 1.75 -3.13 -5.66
C LEU A 55 1.80 -2.15 -4.48
N ALA A 56 1.81 -2.66 -3.25
CA ALA A 56 1.93 -1.83 -2.06
C ALA A 56 3.24 -1.02 -2.04
N VAL A 57 4.37 -1.63 -2.43
CA VAL A 57 5.67 -0.95 -2.52
C VAL A 57 5.67 0.11 -3.62
N ILE A 58 5.05 -0.16 -4.77
CA ILE A 58 4.92 0.83 -5.86
C ILE A 58 4.12 2.05 -5.38
N PHE A 59 2.96 1.81 -4.75
CA PHE A 59 2.13 2.89 -4.20
C PHE A 59 2.88 3.70 -3.12
N ALA A 60 3.61 3.03 -2.23
CA ALA A 60 4.44 3.70 -1.23
C ALA A 60 5.53 4.57 -1.87
N THR A 61 6.17 4.07 -2.93
CA THR A 61 7.22 4.81 -3.64
C THR A 61 6.64 6.06 -4.29
N VAL A 62 5.49 5.93 -4.98
CA VAL A 62 4.79 7.08 -5.59
C VAL A 62 4.41 8.10 -4.51
N HIS A 63 3.91 7.64 -3.36
CA HIS A 63 3.54 8.52 -2.24
C HIS A 63 4.73 9.31 -1.70
N VAL A 64 5.89 8.66 -1.47
CA VAL A 64 7.11 9.32 -1.01
C VAL A 64 7.64 10.31 -2.05
N VAL A 65 7.65 9.94 -3.34
CA VAL A 65 8.06 10.85 -4.42
C VAL A 65 7.15 12.07 -4.49
N LEU A 66 5.83 11.87 -4.35
CA LEU A 66 4.86 12.97 -4.34
C LEU A 66 5.07 13.90 -3.13
N MET A 67 5.47 13.35 -1.98
CA MET A 67 5.77 14.10 -0.76
C MET A 67 7.09 14.87 -0.84
N ILE A 68 8.09 14.40 -1.60
CA ILE A 68 9.39 15.07 -1.74
C ILE A 68 9.37 16.12 -2.87
N ALA A 69 8.61 15.87 -3.94
CA ALA A 69 8.56 16.73 -5.12
C ALA A 69 7.72 18.00 -4.95
N PHE A 70 6.95 18.11 -3.87
CA PHE A 70 6.04 19.22 -3.55
C PHE A 70 6.24 19.70 -2.12
#